data_AF-A0A7X9E1M2-F1
#
_entry.id   AF-A0A7X9E1M2-F1
#
_cell.length_a   1.000
_cell.length_b   1.000
_cell.length_c   1.000
_cell.angle_alpha   90.00
_cell.angle_beta   90.00
_cell.angle_gamma   90.00
#
_symmetry.space_group_name_H-M   'P 1'
#
loop_
_entity.id
_entity.type
_entity.pdbx_description
1 polymer ?
#
loop_
_entity_poly.entity_id
_entity_poly.type
_entity_poly.pdbx_seq_one_letter_code
_entity_poly.pdbx_strand_id
1 'polypeptide(L)'
;MIETQLEMTDKIGYLLLKKGIIDAKILEQSLKIKDADQLKQKRNLAQILVDEFGFEHDVIFREVAVLYAFKELNIHPEELSEERISEIKNLMNKQGTEVRQMLLEHRVIPYRFDDKIKDKLILAAVDPTDRTLAKIAYTLNAKKYEINYLRKKDYEKLINMLVVSENEYLKLIEEAGEEIQVTQEEASINEDELDAE
;
A
#
# COMPACT_ATOMS: atom_id res chain seq x y z
N MET A 1 13.26 -0.08 30.43
CA MET A 1 13.48 1.29 29.91
C MET A 1 13.70 1.30 28.40
N ILE A 2 14.55 0.43 27.85
CA ILE A 2 14.76 0.32 26.38
C ILE A 2 13.50 -0.18 25.66
N GLU A 3 12.83 -1.22 26.17
CA GLU A 3 11.57 -1.73 25.59
C GLU A 3 10.47 -0.66 25.51
N THR A 4 10.34 0.18 26.53
CA THR A 4 9.34 1.25 26.60
C THR A 4 9.62 2.40 25.62
N GLN A 5 10.89 2.69 25.33
CA GLN A 5 11.24 3.67 24.30
C GLN A 5 10.99 3.11 22.89
N LEU A 6 11.34 1.84 22.65
CA LEU A 6 11.10 1.18 21.36
C LEU A 6 9.61 1.08 21.04
N GLU A 7 8.78 0.73 22.04
CA GLU A 7 7.32 0.67 21.92
C GLU A 7 6.69 2.03 21.59
N MET A 8 7.28 3.15 22.03
CA MET A 8 6.80 4.49 21.71
C MET A 8 7.26 4.99 20.35
N THR A 9 8.45 4.59 19.89
CA THR A 9 9.05 5.08 18.63
C THR A 9 8.54 4.34 17.40
N ASP A 10 8.41 3.00 17.47
CA ASP A 10 7.88 2.21 16.36
C ASP A 10 7.10 0.98 16.84
N LYS A 11 5.77 1.16 16.97
CA LYS A 11 4.84 0.15 17.47
C LYS A 11 4.81 -1.11 16.58
N ILE A 12 4.92 -0.95 15.27
CA ILE A 12 4.90 -2.09 14.35
C ILE A 12 6.22 -2.85 14.44
N GLY A 13 7.36 -2.15 14.46
CA GLY A 13 8.67 -2.78 14.65
C GLY A 13 8.76 -3.58 15.95
N TYR A 14 8.28 -3.00 17.05
CA TYR A 14 8.22 -3.69 18.34
C TYR A 14 7.29 -4.92 18.32
N LEU A 15 6.10 -4.80 17.71
CA LEU A 15 5.17 -5.92 17.59
C LEU A 15 5.79 -7.10 16.82
N LEU A 16 6.41 -6.82 15.68
CA LEU A 16 7.03 -7.83 14.83
C LEU A 16 8.22 -8.51 15.52
N LEU A 17 9.05 -7.74 16.23
CA LEU A 17 10.15 -8.27 17.03
C LEU A 17 9.64 -9.20 18.14
N LYS A 18 8.63 -8.76 18.89
CA LYS A 18 8.04 -9.54 19.99
C LYS A 18 7.42 -10.85 19.51
N LYS A 19 6.86 -10.86 18.30
CA LYS A 19 6.32 -12.07 17.65
C LYS A 19 7.40 -12.96 17.03
N GLY A 20 8.66 -12.53 17.01
CA GLY A 20 9.76 -13.26 16.39
C GLY A 20 9.67 -13.31 14.85
N ILE A 21 8.90 -12.39 14.25
CA ILE A 21 8.80 -12.27 12.79
C ILE A 21 10.09 -11.63 12.24
N ILE A 22 10.63 -10.65 12.97
CA ILE A 22 11.91 -10.02 12.68
C ILE A 22 12.83 -10.16 13.90
N ASP A 23 14.14 -10.06 13.68
CA ASP A 23 15.12 -9.97 14.76
C ASP A 23 15.52 -8.51 15.06
N ALA A 24 16.31 -8.31 16.12
CA ALA A 24 16.75 -6.99 16.54
C ALA A 24 17.65 -6.30 15.49
N LYS A 25 18.42 -7.08 14.72
CA LYS A 25 19.34 -6.56 13.70
C LYS A 25 18.54 -6.00 12.51
N ILE A 26 17.56 -6.75 12.04
CA ILE A 26 16.63 -6.32 10.98
C ILE A 26 15.87 -5.08 11.42
N LEU A 27 15.37 -5.04 12.66
CA LEU A 27 14.66 -3.87 13.16
C LEU A 27 15.56 -2.62 13.18
N GLU A 28 16.77 -2.73 13.71
CA GLU A 28 17.72 -1.61 13.74
C GLU A 28 18.06 -1.11 12.32
N GLN A 29 18.33 -2.02 11.39
CA GLN A 29 18.62 -1.67 10.00
C GLN A 29 17.43 -1.02 9.30
N SER A 30 16.22 -1.56 9.52
CA SER A 30 14.98 -1.02 8.94
C SER A 30 14.68 0.39 9.45
N LEU A 31 14.93 0.67 10.73
CA LEU A 31 14.79 2.02 11.30
C LEU A 31 15.79 3.01 10.69
N LYS A 32 17.04 2.60 10.48
CA LYS A 32 18.05 3.45 9.81
C LYS A 32 17.64 3.80 8.38
N ILE A 33 17.12 2.82 7.63
CA ILE A 33 16.61 3.06 6.26
C ILE A 33 15.42 4.04 6.32
N LYS A 34 14.48 3.82 7.24
CA LYS A 34 13.31 4.68 7.43
C LYS A 34 13.69 6.13 7.75
N ASP A 35 14.70 6.33 8.59
CA ASP A 35 15.19 7.66 8.96
C ASP A 35 15.88 8.36 7.77
N ALA A 36 16.65 7.61 6.96
CA ALA A 36 17.24 8.13 5.73
C ALA A 36 16.19 8.48 4.66
N ASP A 37 15.13 7.68 4.57
CA ASP A 37 14.02 7.83 3.62
C ASP A 37 13.17 9.09 3.86
N GLN A 38 13.15 9.63 5.09
CA GLN A 38 12.33 10.81 5.44
C GLN A 38 12.56 12.03 4.52
N LEU A 39 13.71 12.08 3.85
CA LEU A 39 14.10 13.15 2.94
C LEU A 39 13.63 12.96 1.49
N LYS A 40 13.26 11.74 1.07
CA LYS A 40 12.97 11.41 -0.35
C LYS A 40 11.64 10.67 -0.54
N GLN A 41 11.42 9.58 0.20
CA GLN A 41 10.21 8.75 0.08
C GLN A 41 9.66 8.46 1.48
N LYS A 42 8.38 8.73 1.72
CA LYS A 42 7.75 8.51 3.04
C LYS A 42 7.31 7.05 3.23
N ARG A 43 8.21 6.10 2.97
CA ARG A 43 7.96 4.67 3.20
C ARG A 43 7.81 4.40 4.70
N ASN A 44 6.86 3.52 5.04
CA ASN A 44 6.69 3.06 6.42
C ASN A 44 7.59 1.85 6.71
N LEU A 45 7.74 1.48 7.99
CA LEU A 45 8.61 0.36 8.38
C LEU A 45 8.16 -0.97 7.74
N ALA A 46 6.86 -1.21 7.61
CA ALA A 46 6.32 -2.43 7.01
C ALA A 46 6.68 -2.53 5.52
N GLN A 47 6.59 -1.43 4.77
CA GLN A 47 7.01 -1.36 3.37
C GLN A 47 8.51 -1.66 3.24
N ILE A 48 9.36 -1.03 4.07
CA ILE A 48 10.81 -1.29 4.07
C ILE A 48 11.13 -2.76 4.32
N LEU A 49 10.46 -3.41 5.27
CA LEU A 49 10.65 -4.83 5.54
C LEU A 49 10.32 -5.70 4.33
N VAL A 50 9.24 -5.39 3.62
CA VAL A 50 8.86 -6.14 2.41
C VAL A 50 9.82 -5.87 1.26
N ASP A 51 10.12 -4.61 0.98
CA ASP A 51 10.84 -4.20 -0.22
C ASP A 51 12.36 -4.46 -0.12
N GLU A 52 12.98 -4.15 1.02
CA GLU A 52 14.45 -4.20 1.19
C GLU A 52 14.92 -5.53 1.81
N PHE A 53 14.10 -6.12 2.67
CA PHE A 53 14.45 -7.34 3.40
C PHE A 53 13.70 -8.58 2.91
N GLY A 54 12.80 -8.43 1.93
CA GLY A 54 12.12 -9.54 1.27
C GLY A 54 11.15 -10.31 2.17
N PHE A 55 10.64 -9.68 3.25
CA PHE A 55 9.62 -10.31 4.07
C PHE A 55 8.33 -10.53 3.26
N GLU A 56 7.65 -11.64 3.52
CA GLU A 56 6.37 -11.93 2.88
C GLU A 56 5.34 -10.85 3.26
N HIS A 57 4.73 -10.24 2.24
CA HIS A 57 3.87 -9.07 2.40
C HIS A 57 2.68 -9.35 3.31
N ASP A 58 1.98 -10.47 3.13
CA ASP A 58 0.79 -10.79 3.91
C ASP A 58 1.11 -11.09 5.37
N VAL A 59 2.28 -11.68 5.67
CA VAL A 59 2.76 -11.84 7.05
C VAL A 59 2.91 -10.48 7.73
N ILE A 60 3.54 -9.51 7.07
CA ILE A 60 3.79 -8.18 7.66
C ILE A 60 2.50 -7.36 7.77
N PHE A 61 1.76 -7.21 6.67
CA PHE A 61 0.60 -6.32 6.63
C PHE A 61 -0.63 -6.85 7.37
N ARG A 62 -0.71 -8.16 7.60
CA ARG A 62 -1.70 -8.71 8.54
C ARG A 62 -1.42 -8.25 9.97
N GLU A 63 -0.16 -8.15 10.37
CA GLU A 63 0.21 -7.63 11.70
C GLU A 63 -0.06 -6.13 11.82
N VAL A 64 0.17 -5.37 10.74
CA VAL A 64 -0.25 -3.98 10.64
C VAL A 64 -1.76 -3.85 10.81
N ALA A 65 -2.54 -4.68 10.10
CA ALA A 65 -4.00 -4.67 10.18
C ALA A 65 -4.48 -4.95 11.61
N VAL A 66 -3.88 -5.93 12.29
CA VAL A 66 -4.19 -6.25 13.70
C VAL A 66 -3.82 -5.09 14.63
N LEU A 67 -2.63 -4.51 14.49
CA LEU A 67 -2.14 -3.42 15.34
C LEU A 67 -3.07 -2.20 15.30
N TYR A 68 -3.58 -1.85 14.13
CA TYR A 68 -4.46 -0.70 13.93
C TYR A 68 -5.95 -1.07 13.88
N ALA A 69 -6.29 -2.32 14.21
CA ALA A 69 -7.66 -2.85 14.24
C ALA A 69 -8.45 -2.69 12.93
N PHE A 70 -7.77 -2.77 11.78
CA PHE A 70 -8.43 -2.91 10.49
C PHE A 70 -9.05 -4.30 10.37
N LYS A 71 -10.25 -4.38 9.80
CA LYS A 71 -10.88 -5.68 9.53
C LYS A 71 -10.18 -6.35 8.36
N GLU A 72 -9.90 -7.64 8.50
CA GLU A 72 -9.43 -8.48 7.39
C GLU A 72 -10.63 -8.91 6.53
N LEU A 73 -10.59 -8.60 5.24
CA LEU A 73 -11.57 -9.07 4.26
C LEU A 73 -11.16 -10.47 3.79
N ASN A 74 -11.74 -11.49 4.43
CA ASN A 74 -11.57 -12.88 4.01
C ASN A 74 -12.52 -13.16 2.84
N ILE A 75 -11.96 -13.28 1.65
CA ILE A 75 -12.69 -13.63 0.43
C ILE A 75 -11.98 -14.75 -0.31
N HIS A 76 -12.74 -15.51 -1.08
CA HIS A 76 -12.25 -16.47 -2.05
C HIS A 76 -12.55 -15.91 -3.43
N PRO A 77 -11.60 -15.24 -4.10
CA PRO A 77 -11.84 -14.58 -5.38
C PRO A 77 -12.46 -15.54 -6.42
N GLU A 78 -12.01 -16.79 -6.44
CA GLU A 78 -12.53 -17.88 -7.27
C GLU A 78 -14.00 -18.26 -7.03
N GLU A 79 -14.58 -17.90 -5.90
CA GLU A 79 -15.98 -18.19 -5.54
C GLU A 79 -16.93 -17.01 -5.79
N LEU A 80 -16.42 -15.88 -6.28
CA LEU A 80 -17.26 -14.71 -6.58
C LEU A 80 -18.14 -14.96 -7.81
N SER A 81 -19.43 -14.60 -7.69
CA SER A 81 -20.35 -14.66 -8.82
C SER A 81 -19.99 -13.65 -9.91
N GLU A 82 -20.38 -13.93 -11.16
CA GLU A 82 -20.18 -13.00 -12.28
C GLU A 82 -20.86 -11.65 -12.06
N GLU A 83 -22.05 -11.65 -11.43
CA GLU A 83 -22.75 -10.44 -11.01
C GLU A 83 -21.86 -9.60 -10.07
N ARG A 84 -21.24 -10.24 -9.08
CA ARG A 84 -20.39 -9.58 -8.10
C ARG A 84 -19.11 -9.01 -8.72
N ILE A 85 -18.49 -9.75 -9.63
CA ILE A 85 -17.35 -9.28 -10.41
C ILE A 85 -17.75 -8.05 -11.24
N SER A 86 -18.92 -8.08 -11.86
CA SER A 86 -19.44 -6.98 -12.69
C SER A 86 -19.73 -5.73 -11.85
N GLU A 87 -20.29 -5.89 -10.65
CA GLU A 87 -20.49 -4.78 -9.71
C GLU A 87 -19.16 -4.10 -9.34
N ILE A 88 -18.13 -4.88 -9.00
CA ILE A 88 -16.81 -4.34 -8.64
C ILE A 88 -16.20 -3.62 -9.84
N LYS A 89 -16.26 -4.21 -11.05
CA LYS A 89 -15.83 -3.55 -12.30
C LYS A 89 -16.52 -2.21 -12.49
N ASN A 90 -17.84 -2.16 -12.30
CA ASN A 90 -18.61 -0.93 -12.42
C ASN A 90 -18.15 0.12 -11.38
N LEU A 91 -17.89 -0.28 -10.14
CA LEU A 91 -17.38 0.63 -9.10
C LEU A 91 -15.99 1.21 -9.46
N MET A 92 -15.10 0.39 -10.01
CA MET A 92 -13.76 0.82 -10.43
C MET A 92 -13.81 1.80 -11.61
N ASN A 93 -14.71 1.57 -12.57
CA ASN A 93 -14.77 2.35 -13.81
C ASN A 93 -15.68 3.59 -13.72
N LYS A 94 -16.51 3.71 -12.67
CA LYS A 94 -17.55 4.74 -12.56
C LYS A 94 -17.05 6.17 -12.70
N GLN A 95 -15.85 6.45 -12.19
CA GLN A 95 -15.29 7.81 -12.13
C GLN A 95 -14.25 8.08 -13.23
N GLY A 96 -14.09 7.16 -14.19
CA GLY A 96 -13.14 7.29 -15.30
C GLY A 96 -11.77 6.67 -15.04
N THR A 97 -10.91 6.75 -16.06
CA THR A 97 -9.62 6.04 -16.14
C THR A 97 -8.61 6.51 -15.09
N GLU A 98 -8.56 7.80 -14.77
CA GLU A 98 -7.63 8.35 -13.78
C GLU A 98 -7.89 7.77 -12.38
N VAL A 99 -9.16 7.66 -11.99
CA VAL A 99 -9.53 7.08 -10.69
C VAL A 99 -9.26 5.58 -10.68
N ARG A 100 -9.52 4.89 -11.80
CA ARG A 100 -9.13 3.49 -11.96
C ARG A 100 -7.62 3.32 -11.79
N GLN A 101 -6.81 4.20 -12.37
CA GLN A 101 -5.36 4.15 -12.23
C GLN A 101 -4.93 4.32 -10.77
N MET A 102 -5.49 5.32 -10.08
CA MET A 102 -5.22 5.55 -8.66
C MET A 102 -5.60 4.35 -7.79
N LEU A 103 -6.69 3.63 -8.13
CA LEU A 103 -7.05 2.37 -7.45
C LEU A 103 -6.02 1.27 -7.66
N LEU A 104 -5.49 1.13 -8.88
CA LEU A 104 -4.51 0.10 -9.22
C LEU A 104 -3.14 0.38 -8.59
N GLU A 105 -2.68 1.62 -8.70
CA GLU A 105 -1.40 2.10 -8.15
C GLU A 105 -1.32 1.85 -6.64
N HIS A 106 -2.37 2.24 -5.91
CA HIS A 106 -2.46 2.06 -4.46
C HIS A 106 -2.97 0.66 -4.03
N ARG A 107 -3.23 -0.24 -4.99
CA ARG A 107 -3.72 -1.60 -4.76
C ARG A 107 -4.98 -1.65 -3.89
N VAL A 108 -6.00 -0.93 -4.33
CA VAL A 108 -7.28 -0.76 -3.63
C VAL A 108 -8.43 -1.20 -4.51
N ILE A 109 -9.36 -1.95 -3.94
CA ILE A 109 -10.58 -2.38 -4.61
C ILE A 109 -11.79 -1.75 -3.89
N PRO A 110 -12.63 -0.96 -4.58
CA PRO A 110 -13.91 -0.54 -4.06
C PRO A 110 -14.85 -1.76 -4.05
N TYR A 111 -14.88 -2.47 -2.93
CA TYR A 111 -15.49 -3.79 -2.86
C TYR A 111 -17.01 -3.69 -2.95
N ARG A 112 -17.67 -3.06 -1.97
CA ARG A 112 -19.14 -2.93 -1.95
C ARG A 112 -19.60 -1.78 -1.09
N PHE A 113 -20.87 -1.42 -1.23
CA PHE A 113 -21.56 -0.69 -0.17
C PHE A 113 -21.94 -1.63 0.99
N ASP A 114 -21.95 -1.09 2.19
CA ASP A 114 -22.35 -1.82 3.40
C ASP A 114 -23.87 -2.07 3.42
N ASP A 115 -24.27 -3.30 3.73
CA ASP A 115 -25.68 -3.72 3.71
C ASP A 115 -26.52 -3.06 4.82
N LYS A 116 -25.88 -2.64 5.92
CA LYS A 116 -26.54 -2.08 7.11
C LYS A 116 -26.47 -0.56 7.13
N ILE A 117 -25.36 0.01 6.68
CA ILE A 117 -25.12 1.45 6.69
C ILE A 117 -25.18 1.97 5.25
N LYS A 118 -26.30 2.60 4.93
CA LYS A 118 -26.52 3.25 3.64
C LYS A 118 -25.37 4.20 3.26
N ASP A 119 -24.98 4.14 2.00
CA ASP A 119 -23.92 4.96 1.37
C ASP A 119 -22.51 4.80 1.98
N LYS A 120 -22.26 3.77 2.81
CA LYS A 120 -20.91 3.46 3.31
C LYS A 120 -20.19 2.52 2.35
N LEU A 121 -19.13 3.00 1.72
CA LEU A 121 -18.29 2.21 0.81
C LEU A 121 -17.23 1.43 1.59
N ILE A 122 -17.16 0.12 1.39
CA ILE A 122 -16.08 -0.73 1.89
C ILE A 122 -14.97 -0.76 0.85
N LEU A 123 -13.79 -0.24 1.22
CA LEU A 123 -12.56 -0.32 0.45
C LEU A 123 -11.73 -1.50 0.96
N ALA A 124 -11.19 -2.29 0.05
CA ALA A 124 -10.29 -3.39 0.33
C ALA A 124 -8.90 -3.01 -0.16
N ALA A 125 -7.94 -2.83 0.75
CA ALA A 125 -6.61 -2.33 0.45
C ALA A 125 -5.52 -3.30 0.90
N VAL A 126 -4.48 -3.44 0.09
CA VAL A 126 -3.30 -4.26 0.39
C VAL A 126 -2.47 -3.62 1.53
N ASP A 127 -2.30 -2.30 1.51
CA ASP A 127 -1.81 -1.50 2.64
C ASP A 127 -2.97 -0.66 3.22
N PRO A 128 -3.59 -1.09 4.34
CA PRO A 128 -4.71 -0.36 4.94
C PRO A 128 -4.28 0.94 5.65
N THR A 129 -2.97 1.19 5.78
CA THR A 129 -2.42 2.41 6.39
C THR A 129 -2.06 3.49 5.38
N ASP A 130 -2.25 3.22 4.08
CA ASP A 130 -1.99 4.18 3.04
C ASP A 130 -2.88 5.44 3.22
N ARG A 131 -2.22 6.59 3.25
CA ARG A 131 -2.85 7.90 3.48
C ARG A 131 -3.69 8.34 2.28
N THR A 132 -3.44 7.80 1.09
CA THR A 132 -4.20 8.12 -0.12
C THR A 132 -5.59 7.48 -0.12
N LEU A 133 -5.84 6.45 0.71
CA LEU A 133 -7.15 5.77 0.80
C LEU A 133 -8.30 6.72 1.12
N ALA A 134 -8.06 7.71 1.97
CA ALA A 134 -9.06 8.74 2.27
C ALA A 134 -9.40 9.56 1.02
N LYS A 135 -8.39 9.99 0.25
CA LYS A 135 -8.57 10.71 -1.01
C LYS A 135 -9.32 9.83 -2.03
N ILE A 136 -8.94 8.57 -2.18
CA ILE A 136 -9.62 7.57 -3.03
C ILE A 136 -11.10 7.48 -2.68
N ALA A 137 -11.45 7.35 -1.40
CA ALA A 137 -12.85 7.27 -0.96
C ALA A 137 -13.65 8.52 -1.36
N TYR A 138 -13.08 9.71 -1.17
CA TYR A 138 -13.73 10.96 -1.58
C TYR A 138 -13.89 11.07 -3.09
N THR A 139 -12.89 10.70 -3.88
CA THR A 139 -12.94 10.69 -5.35
C THR A 139 -14.01 9.73 -5.88
N LEU A 140 -14.24 8.61 -5.18
CA LEU A 140 -15.32 7.67 -5.49
C LEU A 140 -16.72 8.19 -5.09
N ASN A 141 -16.81 9.41 -4.54
CA ASN A 141 -18.01 10.05 -4.03
C ASN A 141 -18.66 9.25 -2.88
N ALA A 142 -17.84 8.59 -2.06
CA ALA A 142 -18.30 7.87 -0.89
C ALA A 142 -18.59 8.86 0.25
N LYS A 143 -19.85 8.89 0.74
CA LYS A 143 -20.23 9.74 1.88
C LYS A 143 -19.65 9.23 3.20
N LYS A 144 -19.53 7.91 3.32
CA LYS A 144 -18.89 7.20 4.42
C LYS A 144 -18.03 6.08 3.82
N TYR A 145 -16.96 5.72 4.49
CA TYR A 145 -16.14 4.59 4.05
C TYR A 145 -15.57 3.81 5.23
N GLU A 146 -15.20 2.57 4.95
CA GLU A 146 -14.48 1.68 5.86
C GLU A 146 -13.35 1.03 5.07
N ILE A 147 -12.16 1.02 5.66
CA ILE A 147 -10.97 0.39 5.06
C ILE A 147 -10.82 -0.99 5.69
N ASN A 148 -10.81 -2.01 4.83
CA ASN A 148 -10.50 -3.37 5.20
C ASN A 148 -9.16 -3.77 4.59
N TYR A 149 -8.37 -4.50 5.37
CA TYR A 149 -7.16 -5.15 4.87
C TYR A 149 -7.55 -6.29 3.93
N LEU A 150 -6.93 -6.33 2.76
CA LEU A 150 -7.01 -7.41 1.80
C LEU A 150 -5.62 -8.00 1.59
N ARG A 151 -5.51 -9.32 1.66
CA ARG A 151 -4.25 -10.00 1.38
C ARG A 151 -3.81 -9.73 -0.05
N LYS A 152 -2.51 -9.47 -0.25
CA LYS A 152 -1.90 -9.19 -1.55
C LYS A 152 -2.20 -10.30 -2.56
N LYS A 153 -2.11 -11.56 -2.14
CA LYS A 153 -2.44 -12.71 -2.99
C LYS A 153 -3.90 -12.70 -3.48
N ASP A 154 -4.84 -12.26 -2.63
CA ASP A 154 -6.27 -12.23 -2.96
C ASP A 154 -6.58 -11.02 -3.84
N TYR A 155 -5.88 -9.89 -3.62
CA TYR A 155 -5.89 -8.74 -4.51
C TYR A 155 -5.41 -9.09 -5.93
N GLU A 156 -4.27 -9.78 -6.06
CA GLU A 156 -3.71 -10.18 -7.36
C GLU A 156 -4.66 -11.10 -8.14
N LYS A 157 -5.31 -12.04 -7.46
CA LYS A 157 -6.35 -12.87 -8.08
C LYS A 157 -7.55 -12.03 -8.53
N LEU A 158 -8.04 -11.14 -7.66
CA LEU A 158 -9.17 -10.27 -8.00
C LEU A 158 -8.87 -9.41 -9.21
N ILE A 159 -7.71 -8.76 -9.23
CA ILE A 159 -7.41 -7.81 -10.29
C ILE A 159 -7.26 -8.49 -11.65
N ASN A 160 -6.71 -9.71 -11.70
CA ASN A 160 -6.66 -10.53 -12.92
C ASN A 160 -8.05 -10.87 -13.47
N MET A 161 -9.08 -11.00 -12.62
CA MET A 161 -10.46 -11.21 -13.07
C MET A 161 -11.16 -9.89 -13.44
N LEU A 162 -10.78 -8.79 -12.80
CA LEU A 162 -11.37 -7.48 -12.98
C LEU A 162 -10.81 -6.74 -14.22
N VAL A 163 -9.55 -6.96 -14.55
CA VAL A 163 -8.83 -6.32 -15.66
C VAL A 163 -8.53 -7.39 -16.73
N VAL A 164 -9.41 -7.48 -17.72
CA VAL A 164 -9.40 -8.56 -18.74
C VAL A 164 -8.34 -8.33 -19.83
N SER A 165 -7.77 -7.12 -19.94
CA SER A 165 -6.71 -6.80 -20.90
C SER A 165 -5.32 -7.06 -20.27
N GLU A 166 -4.74 -8.25 -20.51
CA GLU A 166 -3.35 -8.61 -20.15
C GLU A 166 -2.34 -7.48 -20.46
N ASN A 167 -2.54 -6.76 -21.57
CA ASN A 167 -1.67 -5.67 -22.02
C ASN A 167 -1.78 -4.36 -21.24
N GLU A 168 -2.90 -4.08 -20.57
CA GLU A 168 -3.03 -2.84 -19.78
C GLU A 168 -2.49 -3.05 -18.37
N TYR A 169 -2.79 -4.18 -17.72
CA TYR A 169 -2.32 -4.41 -16.35
C TYR A 169 -0.80 -4.52 -16.27
N LEU A 170 -0.16 -5.24 -17.20
CA LEU A 170 1.30 -5.37 -17.25
C LEU A 170 1.97 -4.01 -17.48
N LYS A 171 1.46 -3.22 -18.43
CA LYS A 171 1.97 -1.86 -18.68
C LYS A 171 1.81 -0.96 -17.46
N LEU A 172 0.68 -1.03 -16.77
CA LEU A 172 0.44 -0.20 -15.58
C LEU A 172 1.29 -0.62 -14.38
N ILE A 173 1.66 -1.90 -14.26
CA ILE A 173 2.65 -2.36 -13.27
C ILE A 173 4.06 -1.90 -13.65
N GLU A 174 4.45 -2.04 -14.91
CA GLU A 174 5.75 -1.59 -15.40
C GLU A 174 5.89 -0.07 -15.22
N GLU A 175 4.89 0.72 -15.62
CA GLU A 175 4.85 2.17 -15.44
C GLU A 175 4.88 2.59 -13.96
N ALA A 176 4.11 1.92 -13.08
CA ALA A 176 4.14 2.21 -11.64
C ALA A 176 5.46 1.78 -10.96
N GLY A 177 6.18 0.79 -11.50
CA GLY A 177 7.50 0.40 -11.06
C GLY A 177 8.62 1.31 -11.60
N GLU A 178 8.40 1.94 -12.75
CA GLU A 178 9.38 2.80 -13.43
C GLU A 178 9.39 4.27 -12.95
N GLU A 179 8.38 4.74 -12.20
CA GLU A 179 8.38 6.10 -11.62
C GLU A 179 9.39 6.31 -10.46
N ILE A 180 10.27 5.34 -10.18
CA ILE A 180 11.51 5.54 -9.42
C ILE A 180 12.70 5.71 -10.40
N GLN A 181 12.54 6.50 -11.46
CA GLN A 181 13.68 7.05 -12.18
C GLN A 181 14.07 8.38 -11.55
N VAL A 182 15.05 8.25 -10.66
CA VAL A 182 16.05 9.24 -10.25
C VAL A 182 15.95 10.53 -11.05
N THR A 183 15.46 11.59 -10.41
CA THR A 183 15.84 12.95 -10.78
C THR A 183 17.36 12.98 -10.78
N GLN A 184 17.96 12.93 -11.97
CA GLN A 184 19.33 13.38 -12.16
C GLN A 184 19.28 14.87 -11.77
N GLU A 185 19.64 15.15 -10.52
CA GLU A 185 20.20 16.44 -10.17
C GLU A 185 21.41 16.60 -11.09
N GLU A 186 21.22 17.33 -12.19
CA GLU A 186 22.31 18.08 -12.80
C GLU A 186 22.81 19.04 -11.72
N ALA A 187 23.73 18.52 -10.90
CA ALA A 187 24.63 19.35 -10.14
C ALA A 187 25.36 20.21 -11.17
N SER A 188 24.88 21.42 -11.36
CA SER A 188 25.63 22.50 -11.99
C SER A 188 26.86 22.76 -11.12
N ILE A 189 27.92 22.01 -11.39
CA ILE A 189 29.25 22.28 -10.87
C ILE A 189 29.64 23.62 -11.49
N ASN A 190 29.69 24.65 -10.67
CA ASN A 190 30.15 25.97 -11.07
C ASN A 190 31.69 25.88 -11.17
N GLU A 191 32.24 25.90 -12.38
CA GLU A 191 33.67 25.70 -12.67
C GLU A 191 34.57 26.88 -12.22
N ASP A 192 34.04 27.92 -11.59
CA ASP A 192 34.76 29.19 -11.36
C ASP A 192 35.57 29.30 -10.03
N GLU A 193 35.78 28.22 -9.27
CA GLU A 193 36.48 28.30 -7.96
C GLU A 193 37.73 27.41 -7.82
N LEU A 194 38.34 26.98 -8.92
CA LEU A 194 39.53 26.09 -8.91
C LEU A 194 40.87 26.72 -9.35
N ASP A 195 40.98 28.05 -9.41
CA ASP A 195 42.23 28.76 -9.74
C ASP A 195 42.64 29.79 -8.65
N ALA A 196 42.66 29.35 -7.39
CA ALA A 196 43.31 30.10 -6.31
C ALA A 196 44.02 29.17 -5.31
N GLU A 197 45.06 28.48 -5.78
CA GLU A 197 46.30 28.21 -5.02
C GLU A 197 47.46 27.76 -5.92
#